data_AF-A0A2E9NX98-F1
#
_entry.id   AF-A0A2E9NX98-F1
#
_cell.length_a   1.000
_cell.length_b   1.000
_cell.length_c   1.000
_cell.angle_alpha   90.00
_cell.angle_beta   90.00
_cell.angle_gamma   90.00
#
_symmetry.space_group_name_H-M   'P 1'
#
loop_
_entity.id
_entity.type
_entity.pdbx_description
1 polymer ?
#
loop_
_entity_poly.entity_id
_entity_poly.type
_entity_poly.pdbx_seq_one_letter_code
_entity_poly.pdbx_strand_id
1 'polypeptide(L)' 'MTNSSDLEFLKIENQKLRNYIILIQSEIEFTQRVDEIKLNFTKSSDSERIIVPILDRISKIQFEKTSLEKELNLN' A
#
# COMPACT_ATOMS: atom_id res chain seq x y z
N MET A 1 -33.70 -9.44 9.66
CA MET A 1 -33.59 -9.36 8.19
C MET A 1 -32.67 -8.19 7.90
N THR A 2 -31.48 -8.43 7.34
CA THR A 2 -30.59 -7.36 6.92
C THR A 2 -31.20 -6.66 5.72
N ASN A 3 -31.39 -5.34 5.77
CA ASN A 3 -31.90 -4.60 4.63
C ASN A 3 -30.90 -4.69 3.47
N SER A 4 -31.41 -4.74 2.24
CA SER A 4 -30.56 -4.84 1.04
C SER A 4 -29.54 -3.70 0.92
N SER A 5 -29.84 -2.53 1.48
CA SER A 5 -28.93 -1.37 1.57
C SER A 5 -27.74 -1.65 2.49
N ASP A 6 -27.99 -2.24 3.64
CA ASP A 6 -26.98 -2.47 4.68
C ASP A 6 -26.01 -3.55 4.19
N LEU A 7 -26.52 -4.56 3.49
CA LEU A 7 -25.68 -5.58 2.87
C LEU A 7 -24.75 -4.97 1.80
N GLU A 8 -25.24 -4.05 0.99
CA GLU A 8 -24.43 -3.42 -0.06
C GLU A 8 -23.37 -2.49 0.54
N PHE A 9 -23.74 -1.73 1.57
CA PHE A 9 -22.79 -0.94 2.35
C PHE A 9 -21.66 -1.81 2.91
N LEU A 10 -22.00 -2.93 3.56
CA LEU A 10 -21.02 -3.85 4.14
C LEU A 10 -20.09 -4.46 3.08
N LYS A 11 -20.59 -4.75 1.87
CA LYS A 11 -19.74 -5.24 0.77
C LYS A 11 -18.74 -4.18 0.32
N ILE A 12 -19.17 -2.93 0.17
CA ILE A 12 -18.31 -1.82 -0.21
C ILE A 12 -17.24 -1.59 0.86
N GLU A 13 -17.63 -1.56 2.13
CA GLU A 13 -16.71 -1.41 3.26
C GLU A 13 -15.72 -2.58 3.33
N ASN A 14 -16.17 -3.82 3.15
CA ASN A 14 -15.28 -4.99 3.12
C ASN A 14 -14.29 -4.93 1.95
N GLN A 15 -14.72 -4.46 0.78
CA GLN A 15 -13.83 -4.28 -0.37
C GLN A 15 -12.77 -3.21 -0.08
N LYS A 16 -13.14 -2.09 0.54
CA LYS A 16 -12.20 -1.05 0.97
C LYS A 16 -11.19 -1.59 1.97
N LEU A 17 -11.62 -2.37 2.97
CA LEU A 17 -10.73 -3.03 3.93
C LEU A 17 -9.73 -3.98 3.25
N ARG A 18 -10.19 -4.79 2.28
CA ARG A 18 -9.30 -5.66 1.50
C ARG A 18 -8.27 -4.85 0.72
N ASN A 19 -8.69 -3.77 0.07
CA ASN A 19 -7.78 -2.89 -0.65
C ASN A 19 -6.75 -2.25 0.30
N TYR A 20 -7.18 -1.81 1.48
CA TYR A 20 -6.31 -1.25 2.51
C TYR A 20 -5.24 -2.25 2.98
N ILE A 21 -5.64 -3.50 3.23
CA ILE A 21 -4.71 -4.58 3.59
C ILE A 21 -3.69 -4.84 2.47
N ILE A 22 -4.13 -4.88 1.21
CA ILE A 22 -3.24 -5.08 0.06
C ILE A 22 -2.22 -3.95 -0.04
N LEU A 23 -2.61 -2.70 0.20
CA LEU A 23 -1.70 -1.55 0.20
C LEU A 23 -0.64 -1.67 1.30
N ILE A 24 -1.03 -2.05 2.52
CA ILE A 24 -0.08 -2.30 3.62
C ILE A 24 0.92 -3.39 3.24
N GLN A 25 0.44 -4.51 2.73
CA GLN A 25 1.31 -5.62 2.31
C GLN A 25 2.28 -5.19 1.20
N SER A 26 1.79 -4.43 0.23
CA SER A 26 2.59 -3.91 -0.88
C SER A 26 3.67 -2.94 -0.40
N GLU A 27 3.34 -2.04 0.54
CA GLU A 27 4.30 -1.12 1.14
C GLU A 27 5.43 -1.86 1.87
N ILE A 28 5.09 -2.89 2.64
CA ILE A 28 6.06 -3.74 3.34
C ILE A 28 6.98 -4.42 2.33
N GLU A 29 6.42 -5.05 1.29
CA GLU A 29 7.19 -5.75 0.26
C GLU A 29 8.14 -4.80 -0.48
N PHE A 30 7.66 -3.63 -0.90
CA PHE A 30 8.50 -2.66 -1.59
C PHE A 30 9.60 -2.09 -0.70
N THR A 31 9.32 -1.87 0.59
CA THR A 31 10.33 -1.42 1.55
C THR A 31 11.42 -2.46 1.74
N GLN A 32 11.03 -3.73 1.94
CA GLN A 32 11.98 -4.85 2.01
C GLN A 32 12.84 -4.94 0.75
N ARG A 33 12.23 -4.78 -0.43
CA ARG A 33 12.95 -4.83 -1.70
C ARG A 33 13.95 -3.69 -1.87
N VAL A 34 13.63 -2.48 -1.40
CA VAL A 34 14.58 -1.36 -1.36
C VAL A 34 15.79 -1.71 -0.50
N ASP A 35 15.58 -2.32 0.66
CA ASP A 35 16.66 -2.72 1.55
C ASP A 35 17.52 -3.84 0.94
N GLU A 36 16.90 -4.83 0.32
CA GLU A 36 17.60 -5.89 -0.43
C GLU A 36 18.46 -5.32 -1.57
N ILE A 37 17.96 -4.34 -2.34
CA ILE A 37 18.71 -3.70 -3.42
C ILE A 37 19.90 -2.92 -2.84
N LYS A 38 19.70 -2.17 -1.76
CA LYS A 38 20.79 -1.42 -1.11
C LYS A 38 21.91 -2.34 -0.60
N LEU A 39 21.54 -3.51 -0.05
CA LEU A 39 22.50 -4.51 0.42
C LEU A 39 23.26 -5.17 -0.73
N ASN A 40 22.57 -5.54 -1.81
CA ASN A 40 23.16 -6.29 -2.93
C ASN A 40 23.92 -5.39 -3.94
N PHE A 41 23.57 -4.11 -4.04
CA PHE A 41 24.17 -3.15 -4.98
C PHE A 41 24.91 -2.02 -4.24
N THR A 42 25.83 -2.38 -3.35
CA THR A 42 26.55 -1.41 -2.52
C THR A 42 27.33 -0.40 -3.38
N LYS A 43 26.95 0.88 -3.29
CA LYS A 43 27.63 2.06 -3.88
C LYS A 43 27.65 2.15 -5.41
N SER A 44 26.70 1.54 -6.12
CA SER A 44 26.54 1.80 -7.56
C SER A 44 25.47 2.86 -7.82
N SER A 45 25.71 3.73 -8.82
CA SER A 45 24.68 4.61 -9.38
C SER A 45 23.46 3.83 -9.89
N ASP A 46 23.65 2.55 -10.18
CA ASP A 46 22.59 1.65 -10.63
C ASP A 46 21.63 1.29 -9.50
N SER A 47 22.11 1.17 -8.25
CA SER A 47 21.25 1.00 -7.08
C SER A 47 20.24 2.15 -6.98
N GLU A 48 20.73 3.39 -7.09
CA GLU A 48 19.90 4.60 -7.05
C GLU A 48 18.84 4.60 -8.17
N ARG A 49 19.24 4.28 -9.40
CA ARG A 49 18.34 4.19 -10.55
C ARG A 49 17.23 3.15 -10.37
N ILE A 50 17.50 2.06 -9.64
CA ILE A 50 16.52 1.00 -9.39
C ILE A 50 15.61 1.36 -8.20
N ILE A 51 16.15 1.93 -7.11
CA ILE A 51 15.34 2.22 -5.92
C ILE A 51 14.40 3.41 -6.11
N VAL A 52 14.77 4.44 -6.88
CA VAL A 52 13.95 5.65 -7.08
C VAL A 52 12.52 5.33 -7.53
N PRO A 53 12.27 4.56 -8.62
CA PRO A 53 10.91 4.23 -9.02
C PRO A 53 10.15 3.39 -7.96
N ILE A 54 10.86 2.63 -7.12
CA ILE A 54 10.26 1.87 -6.02
C ILE A 54 9.83 2.81 -4.89
N LEU A 55 10.66 3.79 -4.54
CA LEU A 55 10.34 4.83 -3.55
C LEU A 55 9.16 5.70 -4.01
N ASP A 56 9.09 6.03 -5.31
CA ASP A 56 7.93 6.73 -5.89
C ASP A 56 6.66 5.88 -5.76
N ARG A 57 6.77 4.55 -5.95
CA ARG A 57 5.62 3.64 -5.79
C ARG A 57 5.19 3.53 -4.33
N ILE A 58 6.13 3.45 -3.39
CA ILE A 58 5.86 3.48 -1.94
C ILE A 58 5.10 4.76 -1.57
N SER A 59 5.57 5.91 -2.06
CA SER A 59 4.93 7.21 -1.78
C SER A 59 3.47 7.26 -2.29
N LYS A 60 3.21 6.69 -3.47
CA LYS A 60 1.84 6.56 -4.00
C LYS A 60 0.98 5.61 -3.15
N ILE A 61 1.52 4.48 -2.73
CA ILE A 61 0.83 3.52 -1.86
C ILE A 61 0.48 4.16 -0.52
N GLN A 62 1.40 4.92 0.08
CA GLN A 62 1.16 5.64 1.32
C GLN A 62 0.01 6.65 1.16
N PHE A 63 0.00 7.41 0.07
CA PHE A 63 -1.08 8.34 -0.23
C PHE A 63 -2.44 7.62 -0.38
N GLU A 64 -2.51 6.55 -1.18
CA GLU A 64 -3.72 5.74 -1.37
C GLU A 64 -4.19 5.12 -0.04
N LYS A 65 -3.25 4.61 0.76
CA LYS A 65 -3.51 3.98 2.05
C LYS A 65 -4.13 4.99 3.03
N THR A 66 -3.52 6.16 3.19
CA THR A 66 -4.06 7.22 4.07
C THR A 66 -5.43 7.72 3.62
N SER A 67 -5.71 7.73 2.31
CA SER A 67 -7.06 8.05 1.82
C SER A 67 -8.08 7.01 2.29
N LEU A 68 -7.78 5.71 2.12
CA LEU A 68 -8.66 4.62 2.58
C LEU A 68 -8.79 4.56 4.09
N GLU A 69 -7.73 4.84 4.84
CA GLU A 69 -7.73 4.88 6.31
C GLU A 69 -8.77 5.88 6.85
N LYS A 70 -8.84 7.06 6.22
CA LYS A 70 -9.86 8.09 6.51
C LYS A 70 -11.27 7.64 6.14
N GLU A 71 -11.43 7.04 4.96
CA GLU A 71 -12.75 6.53 4.51
C GLU A 71 -13.29 5.41 5.39
N LEU A 72 -12.40 4.60 5.97
CA LEU A 72 -12.70 3.47 6.84
C LEU A 72 -12.75 3.84 8.34
N ASN A 73 -12.45 5.09 8.70
CA ASN A 73 -12.34 5.55 10.09
C ASN A 73 -11.38 4.70 10.95
N LEU A 74 -10.20 4.38 10.42
CA LEU A 74 -9.17 3.57 11.10
C LEU A 74 -8.12 4.41 11.86
N ASN A 75 -8.25 5.74 11.84
CA ASN A 75 -7.34 6.70 12.47
C ASN A 75 -7.52 6.80 13.99
#